data_AF-A0A139RGX7-F1
#
_entry.id   AF-A0A139RGX7-F1
#
_cell.length_a   1.000
_cell.length_b   1.000
_cell.length_c   1.000
_cell.angle_alpha   90.00
_cell.angle_beta   90.00
_cell.angle_gamma   90.00
#
_symmetry.space_group_name_H-M   'P 1'
#
loop_
_entity.id
_entity.type
_entity.pdbx_description
1 polymer ?
#
loop_
_entity_poly.entity_id
_entity_poly.type
_entity_poly.pdbx_seq_one_letter_code
_entity_poly.pdbx_strand_id
1 'polypeptide(L)'
;MYLVHITKPKNQIWKAGSYAQFKLPDSSFGPDKSPVKEDQASRWLTLASTPDEDEILIVTHNSGSVFKETLTHLPAGSKIEMSWLESSLSVKDNDQALVCFASDVGISTLRPVMKEWAGKRSIILNHLDKGVNIFDNELRELSKNNPNLTYKTSETFSQSQAFLKNAVVKYGNQAIYLLTGQPDDINEMKNFLKENGIDDKQIQTSMFRGLK
;
A
#
# COMPACT_ATOMS: atom_id res chain seq x y z
N MET A 1 -0.63 13.60 -7.08
CA MET A 1 -0.38 12.64 -5.97
C MET A 1 0.00 13.42 -4.73
N TYR A 2 -0.49 13.04 -3.56
CA TYR A 2 -0.20 13.69 -2.28
C TYR A 2 0.32 12.66 -1.27
N LEU A 3 1.32 13.08 -0.49
CA LEU A 3 1.74 12.43 0.75
C LEU A 3 1.27 13.30 1.91
N VAL A 4 0.32 12.79 2.68
CA VAL A 4 -0.23 13.46 3.84
C VAL A 4 0.52 12.97 5.07
N HIS A 5 1.11 13.92 5.79
CA HIS A 5 1.84 13.69 7.03
C HIS A 5 0.91 13.96 8.22
N ILE A 6 0.72 12.95 9.05
CA ILE A 6 -0.16 13.03 10.23
C ILE A 6 0.68 12.74 11.47
N THR A 7 0.60 13.62 12.47
CA THR A 7 1.25 13.39 13.76
C THR A 7 0.77 12.08 14.38
N LYS A 8 1.71 11.18 14.68
CA LYS A 8 1.40 9.90 15.28
C LYS A 8 0.90 10.08 16.72
N PRO A 9 -0.23 9.46 17.10
CA PRO A 9 -0.67 9.45 18.49
C PRO A 9 0.36 8.76 19.39
N LYS A 10 0.57 9.27 20.61
CA LYS A 10 1.54 8.70 21.55
C LYS A 10 1.27 7.22 21.78
N ASN A 11 2.34 6.41 21.76
CA ASN A 11 2.32 4.96 22.00
C ASN A 11 1.44 4.15 21.02
N GLN A 12 1.00 4.73 19.90
CA GLN A 12 0.27 3.99 18.89
C GLN A 12 1.20 3.04 18.14
N ILE A 13 0.84 1.76 18.11
CA ILE A 13 1.53 0.71 17.37
C ILE A 13 0.57 0.09 16.35
N TRP A 14 1.11 -0.37 15.22
CA TRP A 14 0.38 -1.08 14.17
C TRP A 14 1.29 -2.07 13.45
N LYS A 15 0.72 -2.98 12.65
CA LYS A 15 1.48 -3.94 11.85
C LYS A 15 1.75 -3.36 10.46
N ALA A 16 2.83 -3.79 9.80
CA ALA A 16 3.02 -3.45 8.40
C ALA A 16 1.84 -3.93 7.54
N GLY A 17 1.36 -3.06 6.64
CA GLY A 17 0.15 -3.32 5.83
C GLY A 17 -1.16 -2.98 6.54
N SER A 18 -1.09 -2.28 7.68
CA SER A 18 -2.24 -1.75 8.40
C SER A 18 -2.95 -0.61 7.67
N TYR A 19 -4.25 -0.52 7.92
CA TYR A 19 -5.12 0.55 7.45
C TYR A 19 -6.03 0.99 8.60
N ALA A 20 -6.52 2.22 8.52
CA ALA A 20 -7.43 2.77 9.51
C ALA A 20 -8.52 3.61 8.86
N GLN A 21 -9.62 3.82 9.58
CA GLN A 21 -10.62 4.79 9.18
C GLN A 21 -10.18 6.17 9.65
N PHE A 22 -10.20 7.13 8.72
CA PHE A 22 -9.95 8.53 9.00
C PHE A 22 -11.22 9.34 8.75
N LYS A 23 -11.52 10.27 9.65
CA LYS A 23 -12.66 11.18 9.53
C LYS A 23 -12.18 12.63 9.54
N LEU A 24 -12.71 13.42 8.62
CA LEU A 24 -12.47 14.87 8.52
C LEU A 24 -13.13 15.62 9.70
N PRO A 25 -12.64 16.82 10.06
CA PRO A 25 -13.32 17.68 11.03
C PRO A 25 -14.77 17.94 10.60
N ASP A 26 -15.71 17.97 11.55
CA ASP A 26 -17.14 18.19 11.23
C ASP A 26 -17.42 19.55 10.56
N SER A 27 -16.52 20.53 10.74
CA SER A 27 -16.58 21.85 10.10
C SER A 27 -15.91 21.91 8.71
N SER A 28 -15.59 20.76 8.12
CA SER A 28 -14.91 20.73 6.83
C SER A 28 -15.85 21.10 5.69
N PHE A 29 -15.32 21.85 4.71
CA PHE A 29 -16.01 22.21 3.49
C PHE A 29 -15.38 21.47 2.31
N GLY A 30 -16.24 20.93 1.45
CA GLY A 30 -15.83 20.26 0.23
C GLY A 30 -15.33 21.24 -0.84
N PRO A 31 -14.90 20.72 -1.99
CA PRO A 31 -14.36 21.50 -3.11
C PRO A 31 -15.34 22.55 -3.66
N ASP A 32 -16.64 22.27 -3.59
CA ASP A 32 -17.73 23.16 -3.99
C ASP A 32 -18.10 24.21 -2.94
N LYS A 33 -17.32 24.28 -1.84
CA LYS A 33 -17.54 25.14 -0.68
C LYS A 33 -18.85 24.84 0.08
N SER A 34 -19.40 23.64 -0.07
CA SER A 34 -20.50 23.14 0.76
C SER A 34 -19.96 22.32 1.95
N PRO A 35 -20.69 22.23 3.08
CA PRO A 35 -20.30 21.34 4.18
C PRO A 35 -20.18 19.89 3.72
N VAL A 36 -19.12 19.19 4.15
CA VAL A 36 -18.94 17.77 3.84
C VAL A 36 -20.03 16.95 4.54
N LYS A 37 -20.74 16.11 3.78
CA LYS A 37 -21.77 15.22 4.32
C LYS A 37 -21.15 14.08 5.13
N GLU A 38 -21.89 13.57 6.11
CA GLU A 38 -21.39 12.53 7.04
C GLU A 38 -20.92 11.26 6.32
N ASP A 39 -21.64 10.80 5.31
CA ASP A 39 -21.30 9.64 4.46
C ASP A 39 -20.05 9.89 3.56
N GLN A 40 -19.66 11.15 3.42
CA GLN A 40 -18.48 11.60 2.69
C GLN A 40 -17.31 11.97 3.61
N ALA A 41 -17.54 12.07 4.92
CA ALA A 41 -16.56 12.59 5.88
C ALA A 41 -15.52 11.57 6.33
N SER A 42 -15.71 10.27 6.05
CA SER A 42 -14.82 9.20 6.51
C SER A 42 -14.34 8.28 5.39
N ARG A 43 -13.08 7.84 5.42
CA ARG A 43 -12.52 6.84 4.49
C ARG A 43 -11.52 5.92 5.18
N TRP A 44 -11.47 4.67 4.71
CA TRP A 44 -10.40 3.74 5.05
C TRP A 44 -9.16 4.05 4.21
N LEU A 45 -8.02 4.26 4.87
CA LEU A 45 -6.75 4.58 4.23
C LEU A 45 -5.64 3.71 4.83
N THR A 46 -4.73 3.28 3.98
CA THR A 46 -3.55 2.51 4.38
C THR A 46 -2.49 3.40 5.00
N LEU A 47 -1.90 2.92 6.09
CA LEU A 47 -0.73 3.51 6.72
C LEU A 47 0.51 3.13 5.91
N ALA A 48 1.10 4.10 5.22
CA ALA A 48 2.33 3.91 4.45
C ALA A 48 3.59 3.91 5.32
N SER A 49 3.47 4.28 6.60
CA SER A 49 4.57 4.28 7.57
C SER A 49 4.62 3.04 8.46
N THR A 50 5.79 2.75 9.00
CA THR A 50 6.01 1.73 10.04
C THR A 50 5.67 2.30 11.43
N PRO A 51 5.38 1.46 12.42
CA PRO A 51 5.17 1.91 13.80
C PRO A 51 6.44 2.47 14.46
N ASP A 52 7.61 2.43 13.82
CA ASP A 52 8.85 3.04 14.34
C ASP A 52 9.06 4.45 13.77
N GLU A 53 8.33 4.83 12.71
CA GLU A 53 8.33 6.20 12.21
C GLU A 53 7.51 7.10 13.16
N ASP A 54 7.91 8.37 13.29
CA ASP A 54 7.30 9.35 14.20
C ASP A 54 5.97 9.93 13.67
N GLU A 55 5.55 9.48 12.49
CA GLU A 55 4.37 9.97 11.79
C GLU A 55 3.58 8.87 11.11
N ILE A 56 2.31 9.15 10.89
CA ILE A 56 1.45 8.39 9.99
C ILE A 56 1.57 9.01 8.60
N LEU A 57 1.97 8.21 7.62
CA LEU A 57 2.02 8.60 6.22
C LEU A 57 0.81 8.03 5.49
N ILE A 58 0.09 8.87 4.76
CA ILE A 58 -0.99 8.46 3.85
C ILE A 58 -0.67 8.91 2.44
N VAL A 59 -0.72 8.00 1.48
CA VAL A 59 -0.61 8.33 0.05
C VAL A 59 -1.99 8.32 -0.57
N THR A 60 -2.34 9.41 -1.25
CA THR A 60 -3.62 9.51 -1.96
C THR A 60 -3.54 10.43 -3.16
N HIS A 61 -4.32 10.10 -4.19
CA HIS A 61 -4.71 11.09 -5.20
C HIS A 61 -5.63 12.14 -4.56
N ASN A 62 -5.60 13.38 -5.06
CA ASN A 62 -6.53 14.45 -4.67
C ASN A 62 -7.82 14.40 -5.51
N SER A 63 -8.31 13.21 -5.81
CA SER A 63 -9.46 13.02 -6.68
C SER A 63 -10.23 11.77 -6.29
N GLY A 64 -11.41 11.61 -6.88
CA GLY A 64 -12.25 10.42 -6.72
C GLY A 64 -13.05 10.39 -5.42
N SER A 65 -12.99 11.44 -4.59
CA SER A 65 -13.96 11.66 -3.51
C SER A 65 -13.80 13.03 -2.87
N VAL A 66 -14.91 13.60 -2.39
CA VAL A 66 -14.94 14.79 -1.52
C VAL A 66 -13.98 14.66 -0.35
N PHE A 67 -13.91 13.47 0.27
CA PHE A 67 -12.99 13.20 1.38
C PHE A 67 -11.54 13.50 1.01
N LYS A 68 -11.03 12.91 -0.07
CA LYS A 68 -9.63 13.00 -0.48
C LYS A 68 -9.27 14.42 -0.86
N GLU A 69 -10.13 15.06 -1.65
CA GLU A 69 -9.95 16.45 -2.03
C GLU A 69 -9.88 17.35 -0.79
N THR A 70 -10.83 17.20 0.14
CA THR A 70 -10.84 17.98 1.38
C THR A 70 -9.61 17.70 2.24
N LEU A 71 -9.25 16.43 2.45
CA LEU A 71 -8.07 16.02 3.23
C LEU A 71 -6.78 16.69 2.72
N THR A 72 -6.58 16.69 1.40
CA THR A 72 -5.37 17.26 0.78
C THR A 72 -5.29 18.79 0.81
N HIS A 73 -6.39 19.47 1.15
CA HIS A 73 -6.46 20.93 1.27
C HIS A 73 -6.62 21.41 2.72
N LEU A 74 -6.65 20.49 3.70
CA LEU A 74 -6.70 20.88 5.11
C LEU A 74 -5.44 21.69 5.48
N PRO A 75 -5.57 22.80 6.22
CA PRO A 75 -4.42 23.52 6.77
C PRO A 75 -3.58 22.62 7.67
N ALA A 76 -2.26 22.81 7.67
CA ALA A 76 -1.37 22.15 8.62
C ALA A 76 -1.82 22.44 10.06
N GLY A 77 -1.78 21.42 10.92
CA GLY A 77 -2.28 21.49 12.30
C GLY A 77 -3.78 21.19 12.46
N SER A 78 -4.51 20.97 11.35
CA SER A 78 -5.88 20.46 11.41
C SER A 78 -5.93 19.11 12.11
N LYS A 79 -6.94 18.91 12.97
CA LYS A 79 -7.18 17.64 13.65
C LYS A 79 -8.10 16.77 12.80
N ILE A 80 -7.67 15.55 12.52
CA ILE A 80 -8.50 14.49 11.94
C ILE A 80 -8.67 13.38 12.97
N GLU A 81 -9.79 12.66 12.90
CA GLU A 81 -10.01 11.50 13.76
C GLU A 81 -9.48 10.25 13.06
N MET A 82 -8.83 9.38 13.81
CA MET A 82 -8.41 8.05 13.39
C MET A 82 -9.10 7.02 14.29
N SER A 83 -9.78 6.06 13.68
CA SER A 83 -10.46 4.97 14.35
C SER A 83 -10.25 3.67 13.57
N TRP A 84 -10.60 2.54 14.19
CA TRP A 84 -10.56 1.21 13.56
C TRP A 84 -9.22 0.86 12.90
N LEU A 85 -8.23 0.46 13.69
CA LEU A 85 -6.92 0.06 13.19
C LEU A 85 -6.90 -1.45 12.91
N GLU A 86 -6.74 -1.82 11.64
CA GLU A 86 -6.74 -3.21 11.18
C GLU A 86 -5.51 -3.52 10.31
N SER A 87 -5.33 -4.78 9.92
CA SER A 87 -4.27 -5.22 9.01
C SER A 87 -4.84 -5.97 7.83
N SER A 88 -4.48 -5.54 6.61
CA SER A 88 -4.94 -6.19 5.37
C SER A 88 -4.06 -7.36 4.92
N LEU A 89 -2.84 -7.42 5.44
CA LEU A 89 -1.87 -8.47 5.15
C LEU A 89 -1.45 -9.15 6.45
N SER A 90 -1.08 -10.43 6.34
CA SER A 90 -0.55 -11.23 7.44
C SER A 90 0.73 -11.92 6.98
N VAL A 91 1.86 -11.30 7.25
CA VAL A 91 3.18 -11.90 7.01
C VAL A 91 3.58 -12.65 8.27
N LYS A 92 3.65 -13.98 8.18
CA LYS A 92 4.11 -14.84 9.28
C LYS A 92 5.61 -14.71 9.43
N ASP A 93 6.11 -14.81 10.66
CA ASP A 93 7.55 -14.87 10.93
C ASP A 93 8.09 -16.26 10.55
N ASN A 94 8.58 -16.38 9.32
CA ASN A 94 9.15 -17.59 8.73
C ASN A 94 10.13 -17.20 7.61
N ASP A 95 10.79 -18.17 7.00
CA ASP A 95 11.82 -17.96 5.97
C ASP A 95 11.26 -17.91 4.53
N GLN A 96 9.95 -18.09 4.35
CA GLN A 96 9.33 -18.08 3.03
C GLN A 96 9.57 -16.74 2.33
N ALA A 97 9.99 -16.81 1.06
CA ALA A 97 10.20 -15.65 0.23
C ALA A 97 8.89 -14.88 0.03
N LEU A 98 8.97 -13.55 -0.01
CA LEU A 98 7.86 -12.68 -0.37
C LEU A 98 7.96 -12.30 -1.84
N VAL A 99 6.90 -12.56 -2.60
CA VAL A 99 6.76 -12.11 -3.99
C VAL A 99 5.62 -11.11 -4.05
N CYS A 100 5.96 -9.84 -4.21
CA CYS A 100 5.07 -8.73 -3.99
C CYS A 100 4.77 -7.97 -5.28
N PHE A 101 3.51 -7.59 -5.44
CA PHE A 101 3.03 -6.72 -6.51
C PHE A 101 2.26 -5.54 -5.91
N ALA A 102 2.74 -4.34 -6.19
CA ALA A 102 2.03 -3.09 -5.93
C ALA A 102 1.52 -2.52 -7.26
N SER A 103 0.24 -2.14 -7.32
CA SER A 103 -0.25 -1.24 -8.36
C SER A 103 -0.52 0.15 -7.77
N ASP A 104 0.07 1.17 -8.39
CA ASP A 104 -0.18 2.58 -8.09
C ASP A 104 0.01 2.90 -6.58
N VAL A 105 -1.02 3.41 -5.90
CA VAL A 105 -1.02 3.71 -4.45
C VAL A 105 -0.81 2.46 -3.59
N GLY A 106 -0.96 1.25 -4.13
CA GLY A 106 -0.76 0.00 -3.38
C GLY A 106 0.62 -0.19 -2.79
N ILE A 107 1.60 0.53 -3.33
CA ILE A 107 2.93 0.61 -2.72
C ILE A 107 2.89 1.05 -1.25
N SER A 108 1.88 1.81 -0.83
CA SER A 108 1.65 2.22 0.55
C SER A 108 1.48 1.04 1.50
N THR A 109 0.80 -0.03 1.07
CA THR A 109 0.63 -1.22 1.91
C THR A 109 1.94 -2.00 2.02
N LEU A 110 2.73 -2.05 0.93
CA LEU A 110 3.93 -2.86 0.87
C LEU A 110 5.19 -2.16 1.38
N ARG A 111 5.29 -0.83 1.33
CA ARG A 111 6.43 -0.07 1.88
C ARG A 111 6.78 -0.47 3.32
N PRO A 112 5.86 -0.43 4.29
CA PRO A 112 6.19 -0.83 5.66
C PRO A 112 6.57 -2.32 5.74
N VAL A 113 5.99 -3.18 4.88
CA VAL A 113 6.37 -4.61 4.81
C VAL A 113 7.81 -4.76 4.33
N MET A 114 8.23 -3.99 3.32
CA MET A 114 9.61 -4.01 2.83
C MET A 114 10.57 -3.58 3.94
N LYS A 115 10.26 -2.49 4.65
CA LYS A 115 11.09 -2.00 5.75
C LYS A 115 11.18 -3.00 6.91
N GLU A 116 10.08 -3.68 7.23
CA GLU A 116 10.04 -4.65 8.32
C GLU A 116 10.82 -5.93 8.00
N TRP A 117 10.79 -6.40 6.75
CA TRP A 117 11.31 -7.71 6.36
C TRP A 117 12.60 -7.69 5.55
N ALA A 118 13.07 -6.51 5.13
CA ALA A 118 14.38 -6.36 4.50
C ALA A 118 15.48 -6.95 5.41
N GLY A 119 16.39 -7.72 4.79
CA GLY A 119 17.47 -8.41 5.49
C GLY A 119 17.06 -9.68 6.27
N LYS A 120 15.77 -9.90 6.53
CA LYS A 120 15.27 -11.08 7.28
C LYS A 120 14.90 -12.27 6.38
N ARG A 121 14.52 -12.01 5.13
CA ARG A 121 14.11 -13.02 4.15
C ARG A 121 14.32 -12.54 2.71
N SER A 122 14.11 -13.44 1.75
CA SER A 122 14.10 -13.06 0.33
C SER A 122 12.83 -12.30 -0.02
N ILE A 123 12.96 -11.18 -0.74
CA ILE A 123 11.84 -10.35 -1.16
C ILE A 123 12.03 -9.93 -2.62
N ILE A 124 10.99 -10.15 -3.43
CA ILE A 124 10.90 -9.66 -4.80
C ILE A 124 9.70 -8.71 -4.85
N LEU A 125 9.93 -7.42 -5.09
CA LEU A 125 8.87 -6.42 -5.22
C LEU A 125 8.84 -5.86 -6.64
N ASN A 126 7.69 -5.99 -7.29
CA ASN A 126 7.34 -5.23 -8.46
C ASN A 126 6.33 -4.12 -8.13
N HIS A 127 6.56 -2.93 -8.68
CA HIS A 127 5.62 -1.82 -8.59
C HIS A 127 5.22 -1.37 -9.99
N LEU A 128 3.95 -1.55 -10.34
CA LEU A 128 3.32 -0.97 -11.51
C LEU A 128 3.06 0.52 -11.23
N ASP A 129 4.00 1.37 -11.65
CA ASP A 129 4.04 2.79 -11.30
C ASP A 129 3.19 3.62 -12.28
N LYS A 130 1.86 3.62 -12.07
CA LYS A 130 0.90 4.44 -12.83
C LYS A 130 0.96 5.94 -12.48
N GLY A 131 2.18 6.49 -12.40
CA GLY A 131 2.45 7.88 -12.00
C GLY A 131 2.70 8.07 -10.49
N VAL A 132 2.96 6.99 -9.76
CA VAL A 132 3.22 7.01 -8.31
C VAL A 132 4.60 6.47 -8.03
N ASN A 133 5.53 7.37 -7.75
CA ASN A 133 6.96 7.05 -7.55
C ASN A 133 7.52 7.68 -6.25
N ILE A 134 6.66 8.13 -5.34
CA ILE A 134 7.06 8.88 -4.14
C ILE A 134 8.01 8.12 -3.20
N PHE A 135 7.98 6.78 -3.26
CA PHE A 135 8.87 5.90 -2.50
C PHE A 135 9.91 5.18 -3.37
N ASP A 136 10.02 5.50 -4.66
CA ASP A 136 10.90 4.79 -5.59
C ASP A 136 12.37 4.86 -5.14
N ASN A 137 12.87 6.07 -4.88
CA ASN A 137 14.24 6.26 -4.39
C ASN A 137 14.49 5.53 -3.07
N GLU A 138 13.56 5.62 -2.11
CA GLU A 138 13.69 4.92 -0.82
C GLU A 138 13.78 3.41 -1.01
N LEU A 139 12.91 2.82 -1.84
CA LEU A 139 12.88 1.37 -2.07
C LEU A 139 14.07 0.89 -2.90
N ARG A 140 14.58 1.71 -3.83
CA ARG A 140 15.83 1.44 -4.55
C ARG A 140 17.02 1.41 -3.59
N GLU A 141 17.14 2.38 -2.69
CA GLU A 141 18.21 2.40 -1.68
C GLU A 141 18.06 1.23 -0.70
N LEU A 142 16.84 0.92 -0.26
CA LEU A 142 16.58 -0.25 0.59
C LEU A 142 17.04 -1.55 -0.10
N SER A 143 16.73 -1.72 -1.39
CA SER A 143 17.15 -2.87 -2.20
C SER A 143 18.68 -2.92 -2.38
N LYS A 144 19.34 -1.79 -2.64
CA LYS A 144 20.82 -1.74 -2.71
C LYS A 144 21.49 -2.18 -1.42
N ASN A 145 20.93 -1.78 -0.27
CA ASN A 145 21.48 -2.10 1.05
C ASN A 145 21.10 -3.51 1.55
N ASN A 146 20.20 -4.21 0.86
CA ASN A 146 19.72 -5.54 1.24
C ASN A 146 19.77 -6.49 0.05
N PRO A 147 20.85 -7.30 -0.11
CA PRO A 147 21.04 -8.15 -1.29
C PRO A 147 19.90 -9.15 -1.58
N ASN A 148 19.14 -9.52 -0.56
CA ASN A 148 17.99 -10.44 -0.67
C ASN A 148 16.67 -9.73 -1.03
N LEU A 149 16.66 -8.40 -1.13
CA LEU A 149 15.53 -7.59 -1.59
C LEU A 149 15.80 -7.10 -3.02
N THR A 150 14.97 -7.53 -3.96
CA THR A 150 14.96 -6.98 -5.33
C THR A 150 13.73 -6.10 -5.51
N TYR A 151 13.94 -4.84 -5.88
CA TYR A 151 12.87 -3.91 -6.24
C TYR A 151 12.96 -3.50 -7.72
N LYS A 152 11.83 -3.54 -8.42
CA LYS A 152 11.72 -3.05 -9.80
C LYS A 152 10.39 -2.36 -10.07
N THR A 153 10.43 -1.22 -10.74
CA THR A 153 9.24 -0.56 -11.29
C THR A 153 8.89 -1.09 -12.68
N SER A 154 7.64 -0.93 -13.10
CA SER A 154 7.14 -1.33 -14.41
C SER A 154 6.09 -0.35 -14.88
N GLU A 155 6.20 0.11 -16.12
CA GLU A 155 5.26 1.06 -16.71
C GLU A 155 4.01 0.35 -17.26
N THR A 156 4.13 -0.95 -17.55
CA THR A 156 3.06 -1.76 -18.13
C THR A 156 2.84 -3.04 -17.34
N PHE A 157 1.59 -3.52 -17.38
CA PHE A 157 1.23 -4.76 -16.70
C PHE A 157 2.02 -5.97 -17.21
N SER A 158 2.26 -6.05 -18.52
CA SER A 158 3.06 -7.13 -19.12
C SER A 158 4.52 -7.15 -18.61
N GLN A 159 5.12 -5.98 -18.34
CA GLN A 159 6.44 -5.92 -17.72
C GLN A 159 6.41 -6.45 -16.28
N SER A 160 5.37 -6.11 -15.51
CA SER A 160 5.16 -6.65 -14.16
C SER A 160 5.01 -8.18 -14.18
N GLN A 161 4.21 -8.72 -15.09
CA GLN A 161 4.04 -10.18 -15.28
C GLN A 161 5.36 -10.85 -15.66
N ALA A 162 6.08 -10.31 -16.64
CA ALA A 162 7.37 -10.86 -17.07
C ALA A 162 8.39 -10.88 -15.92
N PHE A 163 8.41 -9.83 -15.10
CA PHE A 163 9.28 -9.79 -13.92
C PHE A 163 8.89 -10.84 -12.88
N LEU A 164 7.60 -10.96 -12.55
CA LEU A 164 7.12 -11.91 -11.54
C LEU A 164 7.15 -13.36 -12.02
N LYS A 165 7.12 -13.62 -13.33
CA LYS A 165 7.32 -14.94 -13.94
C LYS A 165 8.62 -15.58 -13.44
N ASN A 166 9.70 -14.80 -13.35
CA ASN A 166 11.00 -15.30 -12.86
C ASN A 166 10.92 -15.70 -11.38
N ALA A 167 10.19 -14.95 -10.56
CA ALA A 167 9.97 -15.28 -9.16
C ALA A 167 9.07 -16.52 -9.00
N VAL A 168 8.08 -16.68 -9.87
CA VAL A 168 7.23 -17.90 -9.92
C VAL A 168 8.07 -19.13 -10.26
N VAL A 169 8.95 -19.05 -11.28
CA VAL A 169 9.87 -20.17 -11.61
C VAL A 169 10.81 -20.48 -10.45
N LYS A 170 11.33 -19.44 -9.76
CA LYS A 170 12.30 -19.61 -8.69
C LYS A 170 11.70 -20.19 -7.41
N TYR A 171 10.54 -19.69 -6.98
CA TYR A 171 9.99 -20.01 -5.65
C TYR A 171 8.72 -20.86 -5.70
N GLY A 172 7.92 -20.77 -6.78
CA GLY A 172 6.63 -21.45 -6.89
C GLY A 172 5.77 -21.31 -5.63
N ASN A 173 5.16 -22.42 -5.21
CA ASN A 173 4.30 -22.48 -4.02
C ASN A 173 5.05 -22.44 -2.67
N GLN A 174 6.37 -22.21 -2.66
CA GLN A 174 7.15 -21.98 -1.43
C GLN A 174 7.18 -20.50 -1.01
N ALA A 175 6.83 -19.58 -1.91
CA ALA A 175 6.70 -18.16 -1.60
C ALA A 175 5.29 -17.79 -1.13
N ILE A 176 5.20 -16.67 -0.41
CA ILE A 176 3.95 -15.95 -0.15
C ILE A 176 3.86 -14.80 -1.14
N TYR A 177 2.72 -14.70 -1.82
CA TYR A 177 2.43 -13.68 -2.81
C TYR A 177 1.56 -12.58 -2.19
N LEU A 178 2.03 -11.33 -2.20
CA LEU A 178 1.31 -10.18 -1.63
C LEU A 178 0.93 -9.21 -2.76
N LEU A 179 -0.36 -9.08 -3.04
CA LEU A 179 -0.88 -8.25 -4.13
C LEU A 179 -1.67 -7.06 -3.55
N THR A 180 -1.27 -5.85 -3.89
CA THR A 180 -1.87 -4.63 -3.33
C THR A 180 -2.13 -3.57 -4.41
N GLY A 181 -3.35 -3.05 -4.52
CA GLY A 181 -3.67 -2.16 -5.64
C GLY A 181 -5.15 -2.02 -5.96
N GLN A 182 -5.45 -1.47 -7.14
CA GLN A 182 -6.82 -1.38 -7.65
C GLN A 182 -7.39 -2.77 -7.97
N PRO A 183 -8.70 -3.03 -7.78
CA PRO A 183 -9.29 -4.35 -7.94
C PRO A 183 -8.96 -5.03 -9.27
N ASP A 184 -9.01 -4.29 -10.38
CA ASP A 184 -8.77 -4.85 -11.72
C ASP A 184 -7.33 -5.37 -11.86
N ASP A 185 -6.33 -4.57 -11.49
CA ASP A 185 -4.92 -4.97 -11.53
C ASP A 185 -4.64 -6.18 -10.62
N ILE A 186 -5.27 -6.23 -9.45
CA ILE A 186 -5.08 -7.33 -8.50
C ILE A 186 -5.74 -8.61 -8.97
N ASN A 187 -6.94 -8.52 -9.55
CA ASN A 187 -7.59 -9.68 -10.14
C ASN A 187 -6.80 -10.21 -11.34
N GLU A 188 -6.30 -9.33 -12.21
CA GLU A 188 -5.48 -9.72 -13.34
C GLU A 188 -4.17 -10.39 -12.89
N MET A 189 -3.48 -9.83 -11.89
CA MET A 189 -2.21 -10.40 -11.40
C MET A 189 -2.46 -11.73 -10.68
N LYS A 190 -3.55 -11.82 -9.91
CA LYS A 190 -3.97 -13.05 -9.26
C LYS A 190 -4.27 -14.15 -10.28
N ASN A 191 -4.96 -13.84 -11.38
CA ASN A 191 -5.22 -14.79 -12.45
C ASN A 191 -3.93 -15.23 -13.13
N PHE A 192 -3.03 -14.30 -13.46
CA PHE A 192 -1.71 -14.62 -13.98
C PHE A 192 -0.93 -15.59 -13.07
N LEU A 193 -0.90 -15.35 -11.76
CA LEU A 193 -0.22 -16.26 -10.83
C LEU A 193 -0.85 -17.66 -10.82
N LYS A 194 -2.19 -17.75 -10.85
CA LYS A 194 -2.91 -19.03 -10.90
C LYS A 194 -2.65 -19.81 -12.18
N GLU A 195 -2.67 -19.13 -13.33
CA GLU A 195 -2.35 -19.73 -14.63
C GLU A 195 -0.91 -20.26 -14.69
N ASN A 196 -0.03 -19.71 -13.84
CA ASN A 196 1.35 -20.17 -13.68
C ASN A 196 1.54 -21.13 -12.48
N GLY A 197 0.46 -21.73 -11.98
CA GLY A 197 0.51 -22.84 -11.02
C GLY A 197 0.63 -22.44 -9.54
N ILE A 198 0.39 -21.16 -9.20
CA ILE A 198 0.40 -20.72 -7.80
C ILE A 198 -0.96 -21.00 -7.13
N ASP A 199 -0.92 -21.71 -6.01
CA ASP A 199 -2.07 -22.02 -5.17
C ASP A 199 -2.66 -20.74 -4.58
N ASP A 200 -3.99 -20.63 -4.58
CA ASP A 200 -4.71 -19.47 -4.01
C ASP A 200 -4.34 -19.21 -2.54
N LYS A 201 -4.01 -20.26 -1.77
CA LYS A 201 -3.61 -20.18 -0.37
C LYS A 201 -2.28 -19.43 -0.15
N GLN A 202 -1.44 -19.32 -1.18
CA GLN A 202 -0.19 -18.56 -1.13
C GLN A 202 -0.41 -17.09 -1.49
N ILE A 203 -1.59 -16.70 -1.98
CA ILE A 203 -1.87 -15.36 -2.48
C ILE A 203 -2.71 -14.59 -1.45
N GLN A 204 -2.15 -13.50 -0.93
CA GLN A 204 -2.87 -12.51 -0.12
C GLN A 204 -3.11 -11.25 -0.95
N THR A 205 -4.31 -10.68 -0.83
CA THR A 205 -4.71 -9.50 -1.60
C THR A 205 -5.21 -8.39 -0.68
N SER A 206 -4.77 -7.17 -0.93
CA SER A 206 -5.34 -5.94 -0.35
C SER A 206 -5.78 -5.02 -1.49
N MET A 207 -7.09 -4.79 -1.62
CA MET A 207 -7.66 -4.05 -2.75
C MET A 207 -8.19 -2.69 -2.30
N PHE A 208 -7.79 -1.61 -2.99
CA PHE A 208 -8.36 -0.28 -2.78
C PHE A 208 -9.62 -0.14 -3.61
N ARG A 209 -10.76 -0.37 -2.97
CA ARG A 209 -12.04 -0.05 -3.57
C ARG A 209 -12.18 1.47 -3.53
N GLY A 210 -11.91 2.13 -4.66
CA GLY A 210 -12.49 3.45 -4.91
C GLY A 210 -13.99 3.35 -4.66
N LEU A 211 -14.57 4.33 -4.01
CA LEU A 211 -16.03 4.34 -3.90
C LEU A 211 -16.61 4.50 -5.30
N LYS A 212 -17.57 3.63 -5.62
CA LYS A 212 -18.51 3.90 -6.70
C LYS A 212 -19.45 5.02 -6.28
#